data_AF-A0A952B2V9-F1
#
_entry.id   AF-A0A952B2V9-F1
#
_cell.length_a   1.000
_cell.length_b   1.000
_cell.length_c   1.000
_cell.angle_alpha   90.00
_cell.angle_beta   90.00
_cell.angle_gamma   90.00
#
_symmetry.space_group_name_H-M   'P 1'
#
loop_
_entity.id
_entity.type
_entity.pdbx_description
1 polymer ?
#
loop_
_entity_poly.entity_id
_entity_poly.type
_entity_poly.pdbx_seq_one_letter_code
_entity_poly.pdbx_strand_id
1 'polypeptide(L)'
;MKKFLLVAVSVLLLCVCSAKTEATLIYRFDIFTMNGMYNENSELDIFVEVTDNTYGGVEFGFRNQSTIDSTVTKIYFDDDGLLWGAPTIINYEGVEFATGANPSNLPGGKELEVVFEATDVFSVSATAPLAHTGINSDEYLNLIFDLSEGKSFEDVTEALNNGALHIGLHITGLPDGSSESAVNVPEPASLLLIGLGGLVVIRRKDKKQL
;
A
#
# COMPACT_ATOMS: atom_id res chain seq x y z
N MET A 1 6.92 65.15 -6.57
CA MET A 1 7.15 64.47 -5.27
C MET A 1 5.78 63.99 -4.79
N LYS A 2 5.37 62.78 -5.19
CA LYS A 2 5.49 61.51 -4.43
C LYS A 2 4.74 61.53 -3.08
N LYS A 3 3.65 60.74 -3.07
CA LYS A 3 3.06 59.96 -1.96
C LYS A 3 2.12 60.70 -1.01
N PHE A 4 0.81 60.41 -1.12
CA PHE A 4 -0.08 60.11 0.01
C PHE A 4 -1.36 59.44 -0.54
N LEU A 5 -1.33 58.12 -0.69
CA LEU A 5 -2.52 57.29 -0.87
C LEU A 5 -2.26 55.93 -0.18
N LEU A 6 -2.72 55.82 1.05
CA LEU A 6 -2.77 54.64 1.92
C LEU A 6 -3.85 55.04 2.94
N VAL A 7 -4.95 54.33 3.20
CA VAL A 7 -5.16 52.89 3.36
C VAL A 7 -6.66 52.65 3.17
N ALA A 8 -7.06 51.69 2.34
CA ALA A 8 -8.41 51.12 2.38
C ALA A 8 -8.28 49.59 2.30
N VAL A 9 -8.17 49.02 3.50
CA VAL A 9 -8.53 47.68 3.94
C VAL A 9 -9.05 46.74 2.83
N SER A 10 -8.19 45.82 2.40
CA SER A 10 -8.58 44.65 1.61
C SER A 10 -8.63 43.46 2.56
N VAL A 11 -9.80 43.20 3.17
CA VAL A 11 -10.07 41.92 3.83
C VAL A 11 -10.24 40.89 2.72
N LEU A 12 -9.13 40.26 2.34
CA LEU A 12 -9.13 39.09 1.47
C LEU A 12 -9.67 37.92 2.30
N LEU A 13 -10.94 37.59 2.08
CA LEU A 13 -11.57 36.38 2.61
C LEU A 13 -10.92 35.18 1.89
N LEU A 14 -9.82 34.67 2.45
CA LEU A 14 -9.25 33.38 2.08
C LEU A 14 -10.25 32.31 2.52
N CYS A 15 -11.10 31.89 1.58
CA CYS A 15 -11.78 30.60 1.67
C CYS A 15 -10.67 29.55 1.58
N VAL A 16 -10.13 29.14 2.73
CA VAL A 16 -9.25 27.99 2.82
C VAL A 16 -10.14 26.78 2.57
N CYS A 17 -10.25 26.37 1.30
CA CYS A 17 -10.73 25.05 0.97
C CYS A 17 -9.78 24.07 1.66
N SER A 18 -10.20 23.53 2.80
CA SER A 18 -9.54 22.39 3.42
C SER A 18 -9.80 21.21 2.50
N ALA A 19 -8.98 21.05 1.47
CA ALA A 19 -8.88 19.77 0.81
C ALA A 19 -8.40 18.80 1.89
N LYS A 20 -9.23 17.82 2.25
CA LYS A 20 -8.74 16.66 3.00
C LYS A 20 -7.67 16.03 2.12
N THR A 21 -6.41 16.22 2.48
CA THR A 21 -5.34 15.35 2.00
C THR A 21 -5.54 14.06 2.77
N GLU A 22 -6.04 13.04 2.09
CA GLU A 22 -5.99 11.69 2.62
C GLU A 22 -4.57 11.17 2.41
N ALA A 23 -3.95 10.71 3.49
CA ALA A 23 -2.59 10.21 3.45
C ALA A 23 -2.63 8.81 2.83
N THR A 24 -2.15 8.67 1.61
CA THR A 24 -1.81 7.35 1.06
C THR A 24 -0.55 6.85 1.74
N LEU A 25 -0.66 5.69 2.39
CA LEU A 25 0.51 4.94 2.82
C LEU A 25 0.89 3.96 1.70
N ILE A 26 2.19 3.73 1.54
CA ILE A 26 2.71 2.76 0.58
C ILE A 26 3.35 1.66 1.42
N TYR A 27 3.20 0.40 1.07
CA TYR A 27 3.98 -0.69 1.66
C TYR A 27 4.60 -1.49 0.53
N ARG A 28 5.91 -1.75 0.64
CA ARG A 28 6.65 -2.60 -0.30
C ARG A 28 6.58 -4.06 0.16
N PHE A 29 6.96 -4.98 -0.72
CA PHE A 29 7.00 -6.40 -0.44
C PHE A 29 8.42 -6.94 -0.47
N ASP A 30 8.77 -7.75 0.52
CA ASP A 30 10.02 -8.52 0.55
C ASP A 30 9.73 -9.96 0.14
N ILE A 31 10.48 -10.46 -0.84
CA ILE A 31 10.47 -11.87 -1.20
C ILE A 31 11.21 -12.65 -0.12
N PHE A 32 10.59 -13.74 0.35
CA PHE A 32 11.19 -14.62 1.37
C PHE A 32 11.45 -16.05 0.87
N THR A 33 10.91 -16.42 -0.28
CA THR A 33 11.23 -17.71 -0.93
C THR A 33 12.45 -17.56 -1.86
N MET A 34 13.11 -18.68 -2.14
CA MET A 34 14.32 -18.74 -2.97
C MET A 34 14.15 -19.83 -4.04
N ASN A 35 13.12 -19.70 -4.87
CA ASN A 35 12.81 -20.68 -5.91
C ASN A 35 13.55 -20.42 -7.23
N GLY A 36 14.00 -19.19 -7.47
CA GLY A 36 14.69 -18.75 -8.69
C GLY A 36 15.79 -17.71 -8.45
N MET A 37 16.29 -17.11 -9.54
CA MET A 37 17.37 -16.12 -9.54
C MET A 37 16.88 -14.67 -9.32
N TYR A 38 15.56 -14.46 -9.27
CA TYR A 38 14.94 -13.14 -9.22
C TYR A 38 14.44 -12.75 -7.82
N ASN A 39 14.73 -13.56 -6.80
CA ASN A 39 14.28 -13.36 -5.41
C ASN A 39 14.87 -12.10 -4.72
N GLU A 40 15.97 -11.55 -5.25
CA GLU A 40 16.60 -10.31 -4.76
C GLU A 40 16.74 -9.25 -5.86
N ASN A 41 15.96 -9.35 -6.95
CA ASN A 41 16.12 -8.46 -8.09
C ASN A 41 15.47 -7.09 -7.83
N SER A 42 16.28 -6.02 -7.91
CA SER A 42 15.83 -4.63 -7.72
C SER A 42 14.89 -4.11 -8.82
N GLU A 43 14.78 -4.81 -9.94
CA GLU A 43 13.85 -4.50 -11.03
C GLU A 43 12.44 -5.04 -10.77
N LEU A 44 12.26 -5.85 -9.72
CA LEU A 44 10.94 -6.25 -9.22
C LEU A 44 10.42 -5.17 -8.25
N ASP A 45 9.45 -4.38 -8.70
CA ASP A 45 8.88 -3.27 -7.94
C ASP A 45 7.37 -3.47 -7.81
N ILE A 46 6.96 -4.13 -6.73
CA ILE A 46 5.56 -4.36 -6.40
C ILE A 46 5.28 -3.74 -5.03
N PHE A 47 4.18 -3.01 -4.93
CA PHE A 47 3.77 -2.35 -3.69
C PHE A 47 2.26 -2.25 -3.59
N VAL A 48 1.78 -1.94 -2.39
CA VAL A 48 0.38 -1.68 -2.10
C VAL A 48 0.22 -0.27 -1.54
N GLU A 49 -0.69 0.49 -2.14
CA GLU A 49 -1.17 1.77 -1.64
C GLU A 49 -2.33 1.51 -0.68
N VAL A 50 -2.28 2.05 0.53
CA VAL A 50 -3.30 1.87 1.56
C VAL A 50 -3.92 3.22 1.86
N THR A 51 -5.21 3.35 1.59
CA THR A 51 -5.97 4.61 1.71
C THR A 51 -7.23 4.43 2.52
N ASP A 52 -7.55 5.45 3.34
CA ASP A 52 -8.83 5.56 4.03
C ASP A 52 -9.92 5.68 2.96
N ASN A 53 -10.89 4.77 2.97
CA ASN A 53 -12.00 4.88 2.04
C ASN A 53 -13.08 5.73 2.72
N THR A 54 -13.39 6.89 2.15
CA THR A 54 -14.32 7.90 2.68
C THR A 54 -15.71 7.35 3.06
N TYR A 55 -16.08 6.15 2.60
CA TYR A 55 -17.32 5.45 2.92
C TYR A 55 -17.26 4.48 4.12
N GLY A 56 -16.15 4.42 4.87
CA GLY A 56 -16.04 3.65 6.11
C GLY A 56 -15.27 2.33 5.99
N GLY A 57 -14.32 2.25 5.07
CA GLY A 57 -13.50 1.06 4.83
C GLY A 57 -12.03 1.41 4.58
N VAL A 58 -11.26 0.43 4.13
CA VAL A 58 -9.88 0.63 3.68
C VAL A 58 -9.72 0.10 2.27
N GLU A 59 -9.01 0.85 1.44
CA GLU A 59 -8.66 0.44 0.09
C GLU A 59 -7.18 0.05 0.01
N PHE A 60 -6.92 -1.12 -0.56
CA PHE A 60 -5.60 -1.65 -0.88
C PHE A 60 -5.41 -1.65 -2.39
N GLY A 61 -4.65 -0.69 -2.90
CA GLY A 61 -4.29 -0.55 -4.31
C GLY A 61 -2.96 -1.22 -4.63
N PHE A 62 -3.01 -2.43 -5.18
CA PHE A 62 -1.82 -3.16 -5.61
C PHE A 62 -1.31 -2.61 -6.93
N ARG A 63 0.01 -2.41 -7.03
CA ARG A 63 0.70 -1.91 -8.22
C ARG A 63 1.88 -2.81 -8.54
N ASN A 64 2.04 -3.15 -9.82
CA ASN A 64 3.26 -3.79 -10.31
C ASN A 64 3.95 -2.81 -11.27
N GLN A 65 5.06 -2.22 -10.83
CA GLN A 65 5.90 -1.29 -11.60
C GLN A 65 7.25 -1.93 -11.97
N SER A 66 7.32 -3.26 -11.94
CA SER A 66 8.54 -3.99 -12.24
C SER A 66 8.99 -3.77 -13.69
N THR A 67 10.29 -3.65 -13.93
CA THR A 67 10.83 -3.55 -15.31
C THR A 67 11.17 -4.90 -15.93
N ILE A 68 10.87 -5.98 -15.20
CA ILE A 68 11.00 -7.37 -15.63
C ILE A 68 9.63 -8.05 -15.67
N ASP A 69 9.53 -9.11 -16.47
CA ASP A 69 8.35 -9.97 -16.50
C ASP A 69 8.05 -10.48 -15.09
N SER A 70 6.85 -10.18 -14.61
CA SER A 70 6.35 -10.59 -13.30
C SER A 70 4.83 -10.41 -13.29
N THR A 71 4.13 -11.35 -12.65
CA THR A 71 2.68 -11.33 -12.54
C THR A 71 2.28 -11.68 -11.10
N VAL A 72 1.61 -10.76 -10.42
CA VAL A 72 0.94 -11.09 -9.15
C VAL A 72 -0.32 -11.87 -9.47
N THR A 73 -0.40 -13.11 -9.01
CA THR A 73 -1.53 -14.01 -9.33
C THR A 73 -2.45 -14.24 -8.16
N LYS A 74 -1.97 -14.04 -6.92
CA LYS A 74 -2.75 -14.25 -5.71
C LYS A 74 -2.32 -13.25 -4.65
N ILE A 75 -3.29 -12.80 -3.87
CA ILE A 75 -3.12 -11.89 -2.75
C ILE A 75 -3.80 -12.52 -1.55
N TYR A 76 -3.08 -12.56 -0.43
CA TYR A 76 -3.51 -13.15 0.82
C TYR A 76 -3.45 -12.08 1.91
N PHE A 77 -4.35 -12.19 2.89
CA PHE A 77 -4.33 -11.38 4.10
C PHE A 77 -4.29 -12.33 5.29
N ASP A 78 -3.31 -12.13 6.17
CA ASP A 78 -3.28 -12.71 7.51
C ASP A 78 -3.72 -11.60 8.46
N ASP A 79 -4.94 -11.75 8.98
CA ASP A 79 -5.64 -10.74 9.74
C ASP A 79 -6.32 -11.33 10.97
N ASP A 80 -6.09 -10.72 12.13
CA ASP A 80 -6.68 -11.11 13.43
C ASP A 80 -7.95 -10.30 13.77
N GLY A 81 -8.84 -10.13 12.77
CA GLY A 81 -10.19 -9.59 12.96
C GLY A 81 -10.35 -8.08 12.79
N LEU A 82 -9.41 -7.42 12.12
CA LEU A 82 -9.51 -6.00 11.77
C LEU A 82 -10.41 -5.78 10.56
N LEU A 83 -10.26 -6.62 9.55
CA LEU A 83 -11.02 -6.56 8.31
C LEU A 83 -12.33 -7.35 8.44
N TRP A 84 -13.34 -6.95 7.67
CA TRP A 84 -14.65 -7.58 7.69
C TRP A 84 -15.14 -7.97 6.30
N GLY A 85 -15.61 -9.21 6.18
CA GLY A 85 -16.21 -9.73 4.96
C GLY A 85 -15.20 -9.93 3.82
N ALA A 86 -15.68 -10.51 2.72
CA ALA A 86 -14.86 -10.60 1.52
C ALA A 86 -14.65 -9.20 0.90
N PRO A 87 -13.48 -8.92 0.30
CA PRO A 87 -13.23 -7.63 -0.30
C PRO A 87 -14.14 -7.39 -1.50
N THR A 88 -14.50 -6.12 -1.71
CA THR A 88 -14.97 -5.67 -3.03
C THR A 88 -13.76 -5.56 -3.95
N ILE A 89 -13.79 -6.31 -5.04
CA ILE A 89 -12.70 -6.36 -6.04
C ILE A 89 -13.02 -5.38 -7.17
N ILE A 90 -12.12 -4.43 -7.41
CA ILE A 90 -12.19 -3.51 -8.56
C ILE A 90 -11.14 -3.94 -9.58
N ASN A 91 -11.61 -4.64 -10.62
CA ASN A 91 -10.82 -5.07 -11.75
C ASN A 91 -10.62 -3.93 -12.76
N TYR A 92 -9.47 -3.94 -13.44
CA TYR A 92 -9.09 -2.97 -14.47
C TYR A 92 -8.77 -3.70 -15.79
N GLU A 93 -8.47 -2.96 -16.86
CA GLU A 93 -8.09 -3.56 -18.14
C GLU A 93 -6.85 -4.47 -17.96
N GLY A 94 -6.93 -5.71 -18.46
CA GLY A 94 -5.87 -6.71 -18.30
C GLY A 94 -5.91 -7.51 -16.99
N VAL A 95 -6.63 -7.04 -15.97
CA VAL A 95 -6.64 -7.63 -14.62
C VAL A 95 -8.02 -8.20 -14.30
N GLU A 96 -8.09 -9.46 -13.90
CA GLU A 96 -9.32 -10.11 -13.48
C GLU A 96 -9.09 -11.03 -12.28
N PHE A 97 -9.60 -10.62 -11.11
CA PHE A 97 -9.52 -11.36 -9.86
C PHE A 97 -10.91 -11.77 -9.34
N ALA A 98 -10.93 -12.87 -8.60
CA ALA A 98 -12.07 -13.38 -7.85
C ALA A 98 -11.66 -13.75 -6.42
N THR A 99 -12.65 -13.84 -5.53
CA THR A 99 -12.42 -14.28 -4.15
C THR A 99 -12.03 -15.75 -4.06
N GLY A 100 -11.24 -16.08 -3.05
CA GLY A 100 -10.65 -17.39 -2.85
C GLY A 100 -9.35 -17.56 -3.62
N ALA A 101 -8.38 -18.22 -2.98
CA ALA A 101 -7.12 -18.59 -3.59
C ALA A 101 -6.87 -20.10 -3.43
N ASN A 102 -6.21 -20.72 -4.42
CA ASN A 102 -5.74 -22.10 -4.32
C ASN A 102 -4.23 -22.16 -4.64
N PRO A 103 -3.36 -22.55 -3.70
CA PRO A 103 -3.66 -22.95 -2.32
C PRO A 103 -4.29 -21.83 -1.49
N SER A 104 -5.04 -22.18 -0.44
CA SER A 104 -5.75 -21.25 0.44
C SER A 104 -4.85 -20.48 1.40
N ASN A 105 -3.55 -20.82 1.47
CA ASN A 105 -2.56 -20.08 2.22
C ASN A 105 -1.34 -19.76 1.33
N LEU A 106 -0.58 -18.74 1.71
CA LEU A 106 0.61 -18.27 1.02
C LEU A 106 1.65 -19.39 0.92
N PRO A 107 2.13 -19.75 -0.29
CA PRO A 107 3.22 -20.71 -0.43
C PRO A 107 4.46 -20.30 0.39
N GLY A 108 5.03 -21.24 1.13
CA GLY A 108 6.15 -20.98 2.04
C GLY A 108 5.79 -20.20 3.32
N GLY A 109 4.59 -19.63 3.45
CA GLY A 109 4.22 -18.76 4.58
C GLY A 109 4.31 -19.43 5.96
N LYS A 110 4.26 -20.77 6.02
CA LYS A 110 4.44 -21.54 7.26
C LYS A 110 5.90 -21.66 7.73
N GLU A 111 6.85 -21.25 6.90
CA GLU A 111 8.30 -21.32 7.18
C GLU A 111 8.86 -20.00 7.72
N LEU A 112 8.04 -18.93 7.72
CA LEU A 112 8.39 -17.64 8.31
C LEU A 112 8.51 -17.74 9.84
N GLU A 113 9.35 -16.89 10.44
CA GLU A 113 9.50 -16.79 11.90
C GLU A 113 8.17 -16.43 12.57
N VAL A 114 7.46 -15.47 11.99
CA VAL A 114 6.04 -15.22 12.25
C VAL A 114 5.25 -15.93 11.17
N VAL A 115 4.58 -17.02 11.54
CA VAL A 115 3.80 -17.85 10.61
C VAL A 115 2.73 -16.98 9.93
N PHE A 116 2.66 -17.06 8.60
CA PHE A 116 1.59 -16.44 7.83
C PHE A 116 0.39 -17.40 7.71
N GLU A 117 -0.74 -17.01 8.28
CA GLU A 117 -1.99 -17.77 8.24
C GLU A 117 -3.09 -16.98 7.51
N ALA A 118 -3.22 -17.21 6.20
CA ALA A 118 -4.24 -16.51 5.42
C ALA A 118 -5.66 -16.71 5.97
N THR A 119 -6.35 -15.60 6.18
CA THR A 119 -7.80 -15.56 6.39
C THR A 119 -8.47 -15.81 5.04
N ASP A 120 -8.92 -17.04 4.82
CA ASP A 120 -9.35 -17.57 3.51
C ASP A 120 -10.36 -16.67 2.78
N VAL A 121 -11.33 -16.10 3.50
CA VAL A 121 -12.36 -15.22 2.92
C VAL A 121 -11.82 -13.88 2.39
N PHE A 122 -10.62 -13.46 2.82
CA PHE A 122 -9.95 -12.25 2.36
C PHE A 122 -9.02 -12.49 1.18
N SER A 123 -8.70 -13.74 0.88
CA SER A 123 -7.79 -14.09 -0.19
C SER A 123 -8.44 -13.91 -1.56
N VAL A 124 -7.68 -13.45 -2.55
CA VAL A 124 -8.12 -13.31 -3.94
C VAL A 124 -7.11 -13.92 -4.90
N SER A 125 -7.59 -14.40 -6.04
CA SER A 125 -6.78 -15.00 -7.09
C SER A 125 -7.20 -14.46 -8.45
N ALA A 126 -6.23 -14.30 -9.34
CA ALA A 126 -6.47 -14.08 -10.75
C ALA A 126 -7.33 -15.23 -11.32
N THR A 127 -8.19 -14.94 -12.29
CA THR A 127 -8.98 -15.94 -13.01
C THR A 127 -8.12 -16.64 -14.07
N ALA A 128 -8.50 -17.82 -14.55
CA ALA A 128 -7.72 -18.47 -15.59
C ALA A 128 -7.89 -17.77 -16.96
N PRO A 129 -6.82 -17.60 -17.76
CA PRO A 129 -5.44 -18.02 -17.51
C PRO A 129 -4.63 -17.01 -16.66
N LEU A 130 -4.09 -17.49 -15.53
CA LEU A 130 -3.48 -16.65 -14.47
C LEU A 130 -2.38 -15.67 -14.97
N ALA A 131 -1.58 -16.10 -15.96
CA ALA A 131 -0.48 -15.29 -16.49
C ALA A 131 -0.95 -14.11 -17.37
N HIS A 132 -2.24 -14.03 -17.71
CA HIS A 132 -2.80 -12.97 -18.55
C HIS A 132 -3.81 -12.09 -17.84
N THR A 133 -4.22 -12.47 -16.63
CA THR A 133 -5.29 -11.83 -15.85
C THR A 133 -4.82 -11.40 -14.45
N GLY A 134 -3.62 -11.81 -14.05
CA GLY A 134 -2.94 -11.29 -12.87
C GLY A 134 -2.48 -9.84 -13.06
N ILE A 135 -1.78 -9.29 -12.08
CA ILE A 135 -1.23 -7.93 -12.15
C ILE A 135 0.17 -8.00 -12.80
N ASN A 136 0.24 -7.77 -14.10
CA ASN A 136 1.50 -7.67 -14.85
C ASN A 136 2.14 -6.29 -14.68
N SER A 137 3.33 -6.09 -15.29
CA SER A 137 3.99 -4.78 -15.33
C SER A 137 3.04 -3.67 -15.81
N ASP A 138 3.05 -2.55 -15.10
CA ASP A 138 2.22 -1.36 -15.29
C ASP A 138 0.71 -1.56 -15.05
N GLU A 139 0.30 -2.71 -14.53
CA GLU A 139 -1.09 -3.00 -14.18
C GLU A 139 -1.36 -2.83 -12.67
N TYR A 140 -2.64 -2.81 -12.31
CA TYR A 140 -3.06 -2.57 -10.94
C TYR A 140 -4.43 -3.20 -10.61
N LEU A 141 -4.65 -3.42 -9.31
CA LEU A 141 -5.89 -3.96 -8.74
C LEU A 141 -6.21 -3.18 -7.46
N ASN A 142 -7.49 -2.86 -7.22
CA ASN A 142 -7.91 -2.30 -5.93
C ASN A 142 -8.84 -3.29 -5.21
N LEU A 143 -8.56 -3.52 -3.94
CA LEU A 143 -9.40 -4.28 -3.02
C LEU A 143 -9.92 -3.36 -1.94
N ILE A 144 -11.23 -3.33 -1.73
CA ILE A 144 -11.86 -2.54 -0.67
C ILE A 144 -12.41 -3.48 0.39
N PHE A 145 -11.99 -3.29 1.63
CA PHE A 145 -12.52 -3.98 2.79
C PHE A 145 -13.36 -3.03 3.65
N ASP A 146 -14.47 -3.55 4.16
CA ASP A 146 -15.11 -2.97 5.33
C ASP A 146 -14.26 -3.27 6.57
N LEU A 147 -14.31 -2.40 7.56
CA LEU A 147 -13.65 -2.61 8.84
C LEU A 147 -14.62 -3.26 9.83
N SER A 148 -14.09 -4.13 10.69
CA SER A 148 -14.84 -4.69 11.82
C SER A 148 -15.37 -3.57 12.74
N GLU A 149 -16.47 -3.86 13.46
CA GLU A 149 -17.11 -2.87 14.34
C GLU A 149 -16.11 -2.27 15.34
N GLY A 150 -16.06 -0.94 15.39
CA GLY A 150 -15.17 -0.19 16.29
C GLY A 150 -13.73 -0.07 15.81
N LYS A 151 -13.38 -0.62 14.65
CA LYS A 151 -12.08 -0.43 14.00
C LYS A 151 -12.08 0.81 13.10
N SER A 152 -10.89 1.36 12.90
CA SER A 152 -10.62 2.57 12.13
C SER A 152 -9.47 2.34 11.16
N PHE A 153 -9.30 3.26 10.21
CA PHE A 153 -8.12 3.27 9.34
C PHE A 153 -6.80 3.33 10.14
N GLU A 154 -6.79 4.06 11.27
CA GLU A 154 -5.62 4.13 12.14
C GLU A 154 -5.22 2.75 12.67
N ASP A 155 -6.20 1.93 13.10
CA ASP A 155 -5.96 0.55 13.53
C ASP A 155 -5.34 -0.30 12.41
N VAL A 156 -5.75 -0.09 11.15
CA VAL A 156 -5.17 -0.78 9.99
C VAL A 156 -3.71 -0.42 9.81
N THR A 157 -3.41 0.87 9.88
CA THR A 157 -2.04 1.35 9.72
C THR A 157 -1.14 0.90 10.87
N GLU A 158 -1.65 0.86 12.11
CA GLU A 158 -0.91 0.29 13.24
C GLU A 158 -0.66 -1.21 13.04
N ALA A 159 -1.68 -1.97 12.62
CA ALA A 159 -1.59 -3.41 12.40
C ALA A 159 -0.58 -3.78 11.30
N LEU A 160 -0.54 -3.04 10.18
CA LEU A 160 0.45 -3.24 9.12
C LEU A 160 1.88 -2.94 9.60
N ASN A 161 2.05 -1.97 10.50
CA ASN A 161 3.35 -1.56 11.00
C ASN A 161 3.90 -2.46 12.11
N ASN A 162 3.02 -3.08 12.91
CA ASN A 162 3.40 -3.96 14.01
C ASN A 162 3.34 -5.46 13.66
N GLY A 163 2.86 -5.79 12.46
CA GLY A 163 2.73 -7.18 11.98
C GLY A 163 1.48 -7.91 12.49
N ALA A 164 0.46 -7.21 13.00
CA ALA A 164 -0.84 -7.81 13.30
C ALA A 164 -1.73 -7.96 12.05
N LEU A 165 -1.41 -7.26 10.97
CA LEU A 165 -1.97 -7.46 9.64
C LEU A 165 -0.81 -7.67 8.66
N HIS A 166 -0.76 -8.82 8.00
CA HIS A 166 0.19 -9.10 6.92
C HIS A 166 -0.53 -9.32 5.59
N ILE A 167 0.11 -8.85 4.53
CA ILE A 167 -0.33 -9.00 3.15
C ILE A 167 0.71 -9.87 2.45
N GLY A 168 0.26 -10.98 1.87
CA GLY A 168 1.08 -11.93 1.16
C GLY A 168 0.80 -11.92 -0.34
N LEU A 169 1.83 -12.02 -1.17
CA LEU A 169 1.71 -12.12 -2.62
C LEU A 169 2.28 -13.43 -3.14
N HIS A 170 1.63 -14.00 -4.16
CA HIS A 170 2.22 -15.04 -5.00
C HIS A 170 2.53 -14.48 -6.39
N ILE A 171 3.82 -14.33 -6.66
CA ILE A 171 4.38 -13.74 -7.88
C ILE A 171 4.83 -14.88 -8.79
N THR A 172 4.44 -14.83 -10.05
CA THR A 172 4.76 -15.83 -11.07
C THR A 172 5.22 -15.16 -12.35
N GLY A 173 5.56 -15.96 -13.37
CA GLY A 173 5.91 -15.41 -14.69
C GLY A 173 7.25 -14.69 -14.70
N LEU A 174 8.13 -14.99 -13.72
CA LEU A 174 9.48 -14.46 -13.68
C LEU A 174 10.30 -14.96 -14.88
N PRO A 175 11.34 -14.24 -15.34
CA PRO A 175 12.02 -14.56 -16.61
C PRO A 175 12.73 -15.91 -16.65
N ASP A 176 13.09 -16.47 -15.49
CA ASP A 176 13.64 -17.82 -15.36
C ASP A 176 12.57 -18.93 -15.25
N GLY A 177 11.29 -18.56 -15.34
CA GLY A 177 10.14 -19.45 -15.20
C GLY A 177 9.77 -19.79 -13.76
N SER A 178 10.43 -19.17 -12.76
CA SER A 178 10.14 -19.39 -11.34
C SER A 178 8.92 -18.61 -10.85
N SER A 179 8.58 -18.83 -9.58
CA SER A 179 7.58 -18.09 -8.83
C SER A 179 8.08 -17.85 -7.42
N GLU A 180 7.74 -16.72 -6.83
CA GLU A 180 8.16 -16.35 -5.49
C GLU A 180 6.97 -15.89 -4.64
N SER A 181 7.10 -16.02 -3.33
CA SER A 181 6.18 -15.47 -2.35
C SER A 181 6.82 -14.30 -1.62
N ALA A 182 6.02 -13.27 -1.39
CA ALA A 182 6.45 -12.03 -0.76
C ALA A 182 5.47 -11.61 0.32
N VAL A 183 5.95 -10.89 1.32
CA VAL A 183 5.13 -10.29 2.39
C VAL A 183 5.42 -8.80 2.51
N ASN A 184 4.41 -8.01 2.89
CA ASN A 184 4.62 -6.57 3.06
C ASN A 184 5.63 -6.29 4.18
N VAL A 185 6.45 -5.26 3.99
CA VAL A 185 7.34 -4.76 5.04
C VAL A 185 6.74 -3.51 5.68
N PRO A 186 6.77 -3.38 7.02
CA PRO A 186 6.41 -2.14 7.70
C PRO A 186 7.13 -0.93 7.11
N GLU A 187 6.40 0.18 6.94
CA GLU A 187 7.01 1.44 6.51
C GLU A 187 8.00 1.91 7.59
N PRO A 188 9.24 2.24 7.22
CA PRO A 188 10.16 2.86 8.15
C PRO A 188 9.51 4.15 8.70
N ALA A 189 9.44 4.31 10.02
CA ALA A 189 8.86 5.49 10.71
C ALA A 189 9.56 6.85 10.36
N SER A 190 10.49 6.87 9.41
CA SER A 190 11.28 8.01 8.96
C SER A 190 10.45 9.07 8.21
N LEU A 191 9.31 8.72 7.60
CA LEU A 191 8.43 9.71 6.95
C LEU A 191 7.86 10.73 7.95
N LEU A 192 7.63 10.31 9.20
CA LEU A 192 7.18 11.18 10.29
C LEU A 192 8.28 12.18 10.73
N LEU A 193 9.56 11.81 10.55
CA LEU A 193 10.70 12.66 10.91
C LEU A 193 10.92 13.82 9.92
N ILE A 194 10.58 13.65 8.63
CA ILE A 194 10.72 14.71 7.63
C ILE A 194 9.73 15.86 7.91
N GLY A 195 8.53 15.53 8.38
CA GLY A 195 7.52 16.53 8.79
C GLY A 195 7.91 17.36 10.01
N LEU A 196 8.62 16.76 10.98
CA LEU A 196 9.10 17.47 12.18
C LEU A 196 10.42 18.20 11.95
N GLY A 197 11.32 17.65 11.14
CA GLY A 197 12.62 18.26 10.81
C GLY A 197 12.51 19.54 9.98
N GLY A 198 11.50 19.65 9.11
CA GLY A 198 11.24 20.86 8.31
C GLY A 198 10.85 22.08 9.13
N LEU A 199 10.21 21.90 10.29
CA LEU A 199 9.81 22.99 11.19
C LEU A 199 10.97 23.53 12.03
N VAL A 200 12.05 22.78 12.23
CA VAL A 200 13.22 23.20 13.02
C VAL A 200 14.19 24.07 12.21
N VAL A 201 14.18 23.99 10.87
CA VAL A 201 15.12 24.74 10.01
C VAL A 201 14.67 26.19 9.73
N ILE A 202 13.40 26.54 9.94
CA ILE A 202 12.90 27.92 9.76
C ILE A 202 12.92 28.70 11.08
N ARG A 203 14.09 28.81 11.73
CA ARG A 203 14.27 29.83 12.78
C ARG A 203 15.72 30.17 13.09
N ARG A 204 16.52 30.52 12.08
CA ARG A 204 17.81 31.18 12.33
C ARG A 204 18.29 32.02 11.16
N LYS A 205 17.71 33.21 11.04
CA LYS A 205 18.46 34.42 10.68
C LYS A 205 17.65 35.64 11.08
N ASP A 206 17.99 36.21 12.23
CA ASP A 206 17.97 37.66 12.33
C ASP A 206 18.85 38.21 13.45
N LYS A 207 19.56 39.28 13.07
CA LYS A 207 20.28 40.30 13.85
C LYS A 207 21.68 39.99 14.37
N LYS A 208 22.67 40.53 13.65
CA LYS A 208 23.80 41.22 14.29
C LYS A 208 23.73 42.71 13.95
N GLN A 209 23.40 43.53 14.94
CA GLN A 209 23.88 44.90 15.05
C GLN A 209 24.91 44.93 16.18
N LEU A 210 26.12 45.37 15.86
CA LEU A 210 27.04 46.18 16.67
C LEU A 210 28.25 46.53 15.81
#